data_AF-A0A7V6G6A0-F1
#
_entry.id   AF-A0A7V6G6A0-F1
#
_cell.length_a   1.000
_cell.length_b   1.000
_cell.length_c   1.000
_cell.angle_alpha   90.00
_cell.angle_beta   90.00
_cell.angle_gamma   90.00
#
_symmetry.space_group_name_H-M   'P 1'
#
loop_
_entity.id
_entity.type
_entity.pdbx_description
1 polymer ?
#
loop_
_entity_poly.entity_id
_entity_poly.type
_entity_poly.pdbx_seq_one_letter_code
_entity_poly.pdbx_strand_id
1 'polypeptide(L)'
;GNQLKGYTEKLVFSFADIAHYKKVENNLKRLNIKYLEFTSETMNEFAKGVSELNQNWNFSLATCAEEINLEQYGIEHNRCIDGELMKRLFAEDEDFLYYLSYGKCPEKGSLFPTETPKKEANLKDKGQRKLCGCMISKDIGMYNTCPHFCVYCYANNYFEGGRRNLFNYELRITNYGFYKVEGRG
;
A
#
# COMPACT_ATOMS: atom_id res chain seq x y z
N GLY A 1 5.67 -19.18 1.20
CA GLY A 1 5.56 -19.28 2.68
C GLY A 1 6.78 -19.88 3.36
N ASN A 2 7.34 -21.00 2.90
CA ASN A 2 8.43 -21.72 3.60
C ASN A 2 9.60 -20.84 4.09
N GLN A 3 10.09 -19.91 3.25
CA GLN A 3 11.21 -19.03 3.62
C GLN A 3 10.82 -17.86 4.53
N LEU A 4 9.52 -17.57 4.68
CA LEU A 4 9.00 -16.46 5.48
C LEU A 4 8.40 -16.92 6.81
N LYS A 5 8.20 -18.23 6.98
CA LYS A 5 7.63 -18.80 8.21
C LYS A 5 8.53 -18.46 9.39
N GLY A 6 7.96 -17.83 10.42
CA GLY A 6 8.67 -17.36 11.61
C GLY A 6 9.24 -15.93 11.52
N TYR A 7 9.21 -15.30 10.34
CA TYR A 7 9.65 -13.91 10.15
C TYR A 7 8.50 -12.92 10.05
N THR A 8 7.30 -13.40 9.72
CA THR A 8 6.08 -12.60 9.66
C THR A 8 4.89 -13.42 10.15
N GLU A 9 3.86 -12.73 10.63
CA GLU A 9 2.59 -13.33 11.08
C GLU A 9 1.48 -13.23 10.02
N LYS A 10 1.61 -12.35 9.02
CA LYS A 10 0.54 -12.01 8.08
C LYS A 10 1.03 -12.03 6.63
N LEU A 11 0.21 -12.60 5.76
CA LEU A 11 0.39 -12.59 4.31
C LEU A 11 -0.75 -11.80 3.67
N VAL A 12 -0.42 -10.62 3.17
CA VAL A 12 -1.36 -9.76 2.45
C VAL A 12 -1.10 -9.88 0.95
N PHE A 13 -2.14 -10.09 0.16
CA PHE A 13 -2.03 -10.13 -1.30
C PHE A 13 -3.19 -9.37 -1.97
N SER A 14 -3.08 -9.17 -3.27
CA SER A 14 -4.10 -8.53 -4.11
C SER A 14 -4.02 -9.11 -5.52
N PHE A 15 -5.06 -8.91 -6.31
CA PHE A 15 -5.07 -9.33 -7.72
C PHE A 15 -4.65 -8.16 -8.62
N ALA A 16 -4.07 -8.48 -9.78
CA ALA A 16 -3.61 -7.46 -10.71
C ALA A 16 -4.74 -7.10 -11.70
N ASP A 17 -5.14 -5.83 -11.72
CA ASP A 17 -6.17 -5.30 -12.63
C ASP A 17 -5.55 -4.66 -13.89
N ILE A 18 -4.96 -5.43 -14.80
CA ILE A 18 -4.12 -4.87 -15.88
C ILE A 18 -4.94 -3.95 -16.81
N ALA A 19 -6.18 -4.33 -17.13
CA ALA A 19 -7.11 -3.60 -17.98
C ALA A 19 -7.43 -2.19 -17.46
N HIS A 20 -7.38 -1.97 -16.14
CA HIS A 20 -7.60 -0.65 -15.55
C HIS A 20 -6.40 0.28 -15.70
N TYR A 21 -5.20 -0.27 -15.93
CA TYR A 21 -3.97 0.49 -16.11
C TYR A 21 -3.55 0.51 -17.58
N LYS A 22 -4.21 1.35 -18.39
CA LYS A 22 -3.93 1.52 -19.83
C LYS A 22 -2.44 1.64 -20.18
N LYS A 23 -1.65 2.30 -19.33
CA LYS A 23 -0.18 2.40 -19.52
C LYS A 23 0.51 1.04 -19.46
N VAL A 24 0.16 0.24 -18.47
CA VAL A 24 0.69 -1.12 -18.28
C VAL A 24 0.24 -2.01 -19.43
N GLU A 25 -1.05 -1.98 -19.76
CA GLU A 25 -1.61 -2.71 -20.89
C GLU A 25 -0.87 -2.39 -22.22
N ASN A 26 -0.66 -1.10 -22.53
CA ASN A 26 0.04 -0.67 -23.73
C ASN A 26 1.51 -1.13 -23.75
N ASN A 27 2.18 -1.12 -22.61
CA ASN A 27 3.55 -1.60 -22.49
C ASN A 27 3.65 -3.10 -22.77
N LEU A 28 2.73 -3.89 -22.22
CA LEU A 28 2.67 -5.34 -22.43
C LEU A 28 2.35 -5.66 -23.90
N LYS A 29 1.36 -4.99 -24.50
CA LYS A 29 1.00 -5.15 -25.91
C LYS A 29 2.16 -4.83 -26.86
N ARG A 30 2.88 -3.71 -26.63
CA ARG A 30 4.04 -3.33 -27.45
C ARG A 30 5.15 -4.37 -27.42
N LEU A 31 5.36 -5.00 -26.26
CA LEU A 31 6.37 -6.05 -26.08
C LEU A 31 5.85 -7.46 -26.41
N ASN A 32 4.61 -7.57 -26.89
CA ASN A 32 3.93 -8.84 -27.17
C ASN A 32 3.93 -9.81 -25.98
N ILE A 33 3.85 -9.28 -24.76
CA ILE A 33 3.75 -10.06 -23.54
C ILE A 33 2.29 -10.41 -23.30
N LYS A 34 1.99 -11.71 -23.30
CA LYS A 34 0.67 -12.23 -22.97
C LYS A 34 0.44 -12.11 -21.46
N TYR A 35 -0.75 -11.68 -21.07
CA TYR A 35 -1.20 -11.64 -19.69
C TYR A 35 -2.60 -12.23 -19.58
N LEU A 36 -2.96 -12.65 -18.37
CA LEU A 36 -4.29 -13.15 -18.03
C LEU A 36 -4.89 -12.23 -16.98
N GLU A 37 -6.13 -11.84 -17.18
CA GLU A 37 -6.91 -11.11 -16.18
C GLU A 37 -7.52 -12.10 -15.20
N PHE A 38 -7.60 -11.68 -13.94
CA PHE A 38 -8.26 -12.47 -12.92
C PHE A 38 -9.78 -12.35 -13.06
N THR A 39 -10.45 -13.49 -13.22
CA THR A 39 -11.90 -13.62 -13.08
C THR A 39 -12.25 -14.04 -11.65
N SER A 40 -13.50 -13.85 -11.23
CA SER A 40 -13.97 -14.30 -9.91
C SER A 40 -13.72 -15.79 -9.66
N GLU A 41 -13.86 -16.64 -10.68
CA GLU A 41 -13.52 -18.08 -10.59
C GLU A 41 -12.03 -18.27 -10.30
N THR A 42 -11.15 -17.69 -11.12
CA THR A 42 -9.70 -17.84 -10.93
C THR A 42 -9.20 -17.23 -9.61
N MET A 43 -9.83 -16.16 -9.14
CA MET A 43 -9.55 -15.57 -7.83
C MET A 43 -9.92 -16.54 -6.70
N ASN A 44 -11.08 -17.19 -6.79
CA ASN A 44 -11.51 -18.20 -5.80
C ASN A 44 -10.58 -19.43 -5.81
N GLU A 45 -10.21 -19.92 -6.99
CA GLU A 45 -9.26 -21.04 -7.12
C GLU A 45 -7.91 -20.69 -6.51
N PHE A 46 -7.38 -19.50 -6.80
CA PHE A 46 -6.13 -19.02 -6.23
C PHE A 46 -6.23 -18.88 -4.70
N ALA A 47 -7.29 -18.23 -4.21
CA ALA A 47 -7.53 -18.02 -2.79
C ALA A 47 -7.63 -19.35 -2.01
N LYS A 48 -8.35 -20.32 -2.57
CA LYS A 48 -8.44 -21.68 -2.04
C LYS A 48 -7.06 -22.33 -1.95
N GLY A 49 -6.29 -22.29 -3.04
CA GLY A 49 -4.94 -22.87 -3.08
C GLY A 49 -3.98 -22.21 -2.06
N VAL A 50 -4.04 -20.89 -1.91
CA VAL A 50 -3.27 -20.17 -0.88
C VAL A 50 -3.68 -20.58 0.53
N SER A 51 -4.98 -20.71 0.79
CA SER A 51 -5.51 -21.15 2.09
C SER A 51 -5.06 -22.57 2.44
N GLU A 52 -5.10 -23.50 1.49
CA GLU A 52 -4.60 -24.87 1.66
C GLU A 52 -3.10 -24.90 1.98
N LEU A 53 -2.28 -24.15 1.24
CA LEU A 53 -0.84 -24.05 1.51
C LEU A 53 -0.55 -23.42 2.89
N ASN A 54 -1.39 -22.48 3.31
CA ASN A 54 -1.23 -21.78 4.57
C ASN A 54 -1.45 -22.68 5.80
N GLN A 55 -2.11 -23.83 5.66
CA GLN A 55 -2.22 -24.83 6.74
C GLN A 55 -0.85 -25.21 7.32
N ASN A 56 0.21 -25.19 6.50
CA ASN A 56 1.57 -25.50 6.92
C ASN A 56 2.34 -24.29 7.46
N TRP A 57 1.93 -23.07 7.10
CA TRP A 57 2.65 -21.83 7.41
C TRP A 57 2.09 -21.09 8.61
N ASN A 58 0.76 -21.15 8.79
CA ASN A 58 0.02 -20.49 9.86
C ASN A 58 0.12 -18.96 9.83
N PHE A 59 0.01 -18.34 8.65
CA PHE A 59 -0.13 -16.89 8.53
C PHE A 59 -1.60 -16.46 8.65
N SER A 60 -1.84 -15.24 9.14
CA SER A 60 -3.10 -14.52 8.89
C SER A 60 -3.13 -14.14 7.41
N LEU A 61 -4.13 -14.63 6.66
CA LEU A 61 -4.29 -14.34 5.24
C LEU A 61 -5.24 -13.17 5.05
N ALA A 62 -4.87 -12.21 4.20
CA ALA A 62 -5.72 -11.08 3.94
C ALA A 62 -5.58 -10.52 2.51
N THR A 63 -6.64 -9.91 1.98
CA THR A 63 -6.64 -9.20 0.69
C THR A 63 -6.72 -7.69 0.86
N CYS A 64 -5.97 -6.94 0.05
CA CYS A 64 -6.01 -5.47 0.10
C CYS A 64 -6.99 -4.89 -0.93
N ALA A 65 -8.03 -4.20 -0.44
CA ALA A 65 -8.94 -3.36 -1.25
C ALA A 65 -9.64 -4.11 -2.40
N GLU A 66 -9.95 -5.40 -2.19
CA GLU A 66 -10.66 -6.25 -3.13
C GLU A 66 -12.17 -6.25 -2.86
N GLU A 67 -12.98 -6.43 -3.90
CA GLU A 67 -14.45 -6.52 -3.79
C GLU A 67 -14.95 -7.94 -3.50
N ILE A 68 -14.17 -8.94 -3.92
CA ILE A 68 -14.52 -10.34 -3.76
C ILE A 68 -14.48 -10.76 -2.28
N ASN A 69 -15.56 -11.40 -1.81
CA ASN A 69 -15.60 -12.01 -0.49
C ASN A 69 -14.86 -13.37 -0.51
N LEU A 70 -13.79 -13.47 0.26
CA LEU A 70 -12.96 -14.68 0.42
C LEU A 70 -12.95 -15.19 1.86
N GLU A 71 -13.87 -14.71 2.72
CA GLU A 71 -13.99 -15.14 4.12
C GLU A 71 -14.20 -16.64 4.25
N GLN A 72 -14.83 -17.28 3.26
CA GLN A 72 -15.02 -18.73 3.19
C GLN A 72 -13.70 -19.53 3.20
N TYR A 73 -12.58 -18.88 2.85
CA TYR A 73 -11.23 -19.47 2.89
C TYR A 73 -10.41 -18.99 4.08
N GLY A 74 -11.02 -18.28 5.04
CA GLY A 74 -10.33 -17.65 6.17
C GLY A 74 -9.46 -16.47 5.77
N ILE A 75 -9.81 -15.77 4.67
CA ILE A 75 -9.05 -14.63 4.16
C ILE A 75 -9.84 -13.35 4.45
N GLU A 76 -9.25 -12.47 5.26
CA GLU A 76 -9.87 -11.21 5.68
C GLU A 76 -9.56 -10.05 4.73
N HIS A 77 -10.20 -8.90 4.91
CA HIS A 77 -9.83 -7.67 4.22
C HIS A 77 -8.80 -6.86 5.02
N ASN A 78 -7.68 -6.54 4.37
CA ASN A 78 -6.56 -5.83 4.96
C ASN A 78 -6.59 -4.31 4.69
N ARG A 79 -5.87 -3.58 5.54
CA ARG A 79 -5.47 -2.19 5.34
C ARG A 79 -3.94 -2.15 5.21
N CYS A 80 -3.40 -1.61 4.11
CA CYS A 80 -1.94 -1.50 3.96
C CYS A 80 -1.33 -0.50 4.94
N ILE A 81 -2.04 0.61 5.20
CA ILE A 81 -1.73 1.52 6.29
C ILE A 81 -2.78 1.25 7.37
N ASP A 82 -2.41 0.40 8.33
CA ASP A 82 -3.33 -0.12 9.34
C ASP A 82 -3.13 0.56 10.70
N GLY A 83 -4.11 1.37 11.10
CA GLY A 83 -4.11 2.04 12.39
C GLY A 83 -4.21 1.09 13.58
N GLU A 84 -4.85 -0.07 13.44
CA GLU A 84 -4.95 -1.04 14.55
C GLU A 84 -3.62 -1.77 14.76
N LEU A 85 -2.93 -2.10 13.67
CA LEU A 85 -1.56 -2.60 13.74
C LEU A 85 -0.64 -1.57 14.41
N MET A 86 -0.74 -0.30 14.04
CA MET A 86 0.05 0.77 14.66
C MET A 86 -0.25 0.91 16.15
N LYS A 87 -1.52 0.91 16.56
CA LYS A 87 -1.91 0.95 17.99
C LYS A 87 -1.29 -0.22 18.77
N ARG A 88 -1.31 -1.42 18.19
CA ARG A 88 -0.72 -2.62 18.81
C ARG A 88 0.80 -2.50 18.95
N LEU A 89 1.49 -1.99 17.92
CA LEU A 89 2.95 -1.90 17.91
C LEU A 89 3.49 -0.74 18.76
N PHE A 90 2.75 0.34 18.88
CA PHE A 90 3.14 1.56 19.60
C PHE A 90 2.26 1.80 20.82
N ALA A 91 1.92 0.72 21.54
CA ALA A 91 1.01 0.77 22.68
C ALA A 91 1.52 1.63 23.86
N GLU A 92 2.82 1.90 23.90
CA GLU A 92 3.46 2.72 24.94
C GLU A 92 3.52 4.22 24.58
N ASP A 93 3.25 4.59 23.33
CA ASP A 93 3.26 5.99 22.87
C ASP A 93 1.85 6.58 23.03
N GLU A 94 1.57 7.14 24.21
CA GLU A 94 0.26 7.71 24.55
C GLU A 94 -0.16 8.83 23.58
N ASP A 95 0.80 9.67 23.14
CA ASP A 95 0.51 10.76 22.21
C ASP A 95 0.09 10.23 20.83
N PHE A 96 0.80 9.21 20.36
CA PHE A 96 0.50 8.57 19.09
C PHE A 96 -0.80 7.78 19.14
N LEU A 97 -1.07 7.06 20.23
CA LEU A 97 -2.36 6.40 20.46
C LEU A 97 -3.52 7.39 20.50
N TYR A 98 -3.33 8.54 21.15
CA TYR A 98 -4.32 9.62 21.17
C TYR A 98 -4.58 10.12 19.74
N TYR A 99 -3.53 10.34 18.95
CA TYR A 99 -3.67 10.71 17.54
C TYR A 99 -4.40 9.65 16.72
N LEU A 100 -4.03 8.37 16.84
CA LEU A 100 -4.65 7.28 16.09
C LEU A 100 -6.13 7.08 16.46
N SER A 101 -6.53 7.45 17.68
CA SER A 101 -7.90 7.29 18.17
C SER A 101 -8.78 8.50 17.85
N TYR A 102 -8.21 9.71 17.88
CA TYR A 102 -9.00 10.95 17.81
C TYR A 102 -8.65 11.87 16.64
N GLY A 103 -7.58 11.58 15.90
CA GLY A 103 -7.13 12.35 14.74
C GLY A 103 -6.56 13.72 15.07
N LYS A 104 -6.22 13.98 16.33
CA LYS A 104 -5.61 15.22 16.81
C LYS A 104 -4.42 14.89 17.69
N CYS A 105 -3.41 15.75 17.70
CA CYS A 105 -2.36 15.66 18.71
C CYS A 105 -2.91 16.10 20.07
N PRO A 106 -2.44 15.52 21.18
CA PRO A 106 -2.82 15.97 22.51
C PRO A 106 -2.33 17.40 22.78
N GLU A 107 -3.14 18.20 23.47
CA GLU A 107 -2.78 19.57 23.85
C GLU A 107 -1.79 19.55 25.02
N LYS A 108 -0.51 19.76 24.71
CA LYS A 108 0.55 19.85 25.72
C LYS A 108 0.64 21.28 26.27
N GLY A 109 0.67 21.42 27.60
CA GLY A 109 0.86 22.72 28.27
C GLY A 109 -0.43 23.48 28.62
N SER A 110 -1.60 22.86 28.48
CA SER A 110 -2.83 23.41 29.05
C SER A 110 -2.82 23.25 30.59
N LEU A 111 -3.29 24.28 31.30
CA LEU A 111 -3.50 24.22 32.76
C LEU A 111 -4.67 23.29 33.15
N PHE A 112 -5.51 22.93 32.18
CA PHE A 112 -6.65 22.06 32.37
C PHE A 112 -6.40 20.69 31.75
N PRO A 113 -6.90 19.60 32.36
CA PRO A 113 -6.82 18.27 31.76
C PRO A 113 -7.45 18.28 30.37
N THR A 114 -6.75 17.72 29.38
CA THR A 114 -7.28 17.58 28.02
C THR A 114 -8.54 16.70 28.08
N GLU A 115 -9.69 17.23 27.70
CA GLU A 115 -10.91 16.41 27.61
C GLU A 115 -10.70 15.30 26.57
N THR A 116 -10.83 14.04 26.99
CA THR A 116 -10.81 12.91 26.05
C THR A 116 -12.04 12.99 25.15
N PRO A 117 -11.89 13.05 23.81
CA PRO A 117 -13.03 13.10 22.92
C PRO A 117 -13.92 11.87 23.09
N LYS A 118 -15.24 12.07 23.17
CA LYS A 118 -16.20 10.98 23.40
C LYS A 118 -16.36 10.01 22.21
N LYS A 119 -15.79 10.34 21.05
CA LYS A 119 -15.97 9.59 19.81
C LYS A 119 -14.63 9.37 19.12
N GLU A 120 -14.34 8.13 18.76
CA GLU A 120 -13.21 7.78 17.91
C GLU A 120 -13.36 8.38 16.50
N ALA A 121 -12.26 8.90 15.97
CA ALA A 121 -12.21 9.47 14.65
C ALA A 121 -12.07 8.38 13.59
N ASN A 122 -12.88 8.47 12.53
CA ASN A 122 -12.62 7.67 11.33
C ASN A 122 -11.49 8.32 10.54
N LEU A 123 -10.28 7.75 10.65
CA LEU A 123 -9.07 8.21 9.99
C LEU A 123 -8.90 7.69 8.56
N LYS A 124 -9.92 7.09 7.94
CA LYS A 124 -9.84 6.65 6.54
C LYS A 124 -9.47 7.82 5.63
N ASP A 125 -8.49 7.60 4.77
CA ASP A 125 -8.13 8.58 3.75
C ASP A 125 -9.28 8.76 2.73
N LYS A 126 -9.69 10.01 2.54
CA LYS A 126 -10.80 10.40 1.65
C LYS A 126 -10.47 10.16 0.17
N GLY A 127 -9.19 10.21 -0.22
CA GLY A 127 -8.76 10.02 -1.60
C GLY A 127 -8.68 8.56 -2.05
N GLN A 128 -8.84 7.61 -1.12
CA GLN A 128 -8.66 6.19 -1.43
C GLN A 128 -9.91 5.52 -1.99
N ARG A 129 -9.69 4.43 -2.74
CA ARG A 129 -10.73 3.57 -3.34
C ARG A 129 -11.81 3.23 -2.31
N LYS A 130 -13.05 3.02 -2.76
CA LYS A 130 -14.22 2.78 -1.89
C LYS A 130 -13.98 1.65 -0.89
N LEU A 131 -13.41 0.55 -1.36
CA LEU A 131 -13.15 -0.67 -0.57
C LEU A 131 -11.81 -0.64 0.18
N CYS A 132 -10.97 0.38 -0.05
CA CYS A 132 -9.71 0.48 0.67
C CYS A 132 -9.94 1.07 2.05
N GLY A 133 -9.50 0.38 3.10
CA GLY A 133 -9.69 0.82 4.49
C GLY A 133 -8.49 1.55 5.10
N CYS A 134 -7.44 1.86 4.32
CA CYS A 134 -6.23 2.47 4.86
C CYS A 134 -6.53 3.82 5.53
N MET A 135 -5.84 4.07 6.65
CA MET A 135 -5.88 5.36 7.31
C MET A 135 -5.12 6.43 6.50
N ILE A 136 -5.28 7.68 6.91
CA ILE A 136 -4.62 8.85 6.34
C ILE A 136 -3.11 8.61 6.22
N SER A 137 -2.57 8.91 5.04
CA SER A 137 -1.15 8.74 4.75
C SER A 137 -0.68 9.74 3.72
N LYS A 138 0.64 9.89 3.60
CA LYS A 138 1.29 10.67 2.55
C LYS A 138 2.21 9.75 1.77
N ASP A 139 2.07 9.80 0.45
CA ASP A 139 2.99 9.10 -0.44
C ASP A 139 4.35 9.81 -0.39
N ILE A 140 5.42 9.02 -0.31
CA ILE A 140 6.81 9.47 -0.33
C ILE A 140 7.48 9.20 -1.70
N GLY A 141 6.77 8.54 -2.62
CA GLY A 141 7.25 8.17 -3.94
C GLY A 141 7.16 9.30 -4.97
N MET A 142 7.97 9.19 -6.02
CA MET A 142 7.96 10.11 -7.16
C MET A 142 7.89 9.33 -8.47
N TYR A 143 6.92 9.67 -9.32
CA TYR A 143 6.75 9.00 -10.61
C TYR A 143 7.91 9.26 -11.56
N ASN A 144 8.18 8.30 -12.45
CA ASN A 144 9.16 8.39 -13.53
C ASN A 144 10.63 8.59 -13.10
N THR A 145 10.96 8.23 -11.87
CA THR A 145 12.32 8.37 -11.30
C THR A 145 12.98 7.03 -10.98
N CYS A 146 12.20 5.94 -10.97
CA CYS A 146 12.70 4.62 -10.67
C CYS A 146 13.51 4.05 -11.86
N PRO A 147 14.78 3.65 -11.66
CA PRO A 147 15.66 3.15 -12.73
C PRO A 147 15.42 1.69 -13.11
N HIS A 148 14.44 1.00 -12.50
CA HIS A 148 14.20 -0.43 -12.78
C HIS A 148 13.43 -0.68 -14.09
N PHE A 149 12.70 0.32 -14.60
CA PHE A 149 11.96 0.25 -15.87
C PHE A 149 11.05 -0.99 -16.02
N CYS A 150 10.44 -1.45 -14.92
CA CYS A 150 9.60 -2.64 -14.95
C CYS A 150 8.42 -2.46 -15.92
N VAL A 151 8.21 -3.45 -16.79
CA VAL A 151 7.17 -3.40 -17.84
C VAL A 151 5.76 -3.23 -17.27
N TYR A 152 5.52 -3.80 -16.08
CA TYR A 152 4.24 -3.74 -15.36
C TYR A 152 4.09 -2.51 -14.46
N CYS A 153 5.06 -1.59 -14.45
CA CYS A 153 5.03 -0.43 -13.56
C CYS A 153 4.05 0.63 -14.07
N TYR A 154 3.04 0.97 -13.27
CA TYR A 154 2.13 2.09 -13.56
C TYR A 154 2.80 3.46 -13.32
N ALA A 155 3.72 3.53 -12.36
CA ALA A 155 4.38 4.74 -11.86
C ALA A 155 5.59 5.19 -12.69
N ASN A 156 6.06 4.36 -13.63
CA ASN A 156 7.16 4.71 -14.52
C ASN A 156 6.68 4.83 -15.98
N ASN A 157 7.30 5.72 -16.73
CA ASN A 157 7.10 5.86 -18.16
C ASN A 157 8.08 4.93 -18.90
N TYR A 158 7.79 4.66 -20.17
CA TYR A 158 8.64 3.82 -21.02
C TYR A 158 10.11 4.21 -20.95
N PHE A 159 10.99 3.23 -21.19
CA PHE A 159 12.44 3.28 -21.06
C PHE A 159 13.08 4.59 -21.53
N GLU A 160 12.63 5.16 -22.65
CA GLU A 160 13.14 6.43 -23.18
C GLU A 160 12.73 7.67 -22.38
N GLY A 161 11.50 7.71 -21.87
CA GLY A 161 10.97 8.83 -21.08
C GLY A 161 11.51 8.86 -19.65
N GLY A 162 11.65 7.69 -19.02
CA GLY A 162 12.26 7.57 -17.70
C GLY A 162 13.76 7.90 -17.70
N ARG A 163 14.49 7.50 -18.76
CA ARG A 163 15.91 7.87 -18.95
C ARG A 163 16.10 9.39 -19.03
N ARG A 164 15.30 10.11 -19.83
CA ARG A 164 15.40 11.59 -19.93
C ARG A 164 15.18 12.27 -18.58
N ASN A 165 14.23 11.79 -17.78
CA ASN A 165 14.01 12.34 -16.44
C ASN A 165 15.17 12.04 -15.49
N LEU A 166 15.73 10.83 -15.51
CA LEU A 166 16.91 10.50 -14.70
C LEU A 166 18.10 11.45 -15.01
N PHE A 167 18.29 11.83 -16.27
CA PHE A 167 19.32 12.77 -16.69
C PHE A 167 19.02 14.23 -16.28
N ASN A 168 17.74 14.63 -16.23
CA ASN A 168 17.35 15.98 -15.79
C ASN A 168 17.35 16.14 -14.26
N TYR A 169 17.08 15.07 -13.51
CA TYR A 169 17.20 15.03 -12.06
C TYR A 169 18.62 14.61 -11.66
N GLU A 170 19.65 15.36 -12.09
CA GLU A 170 21.00 15.21 -11.53
C GLU A 170 20.87 15.09 -10.01
N LEU A 171 21.09 13.87 -9.52
CA LEU A 171 20.94 13.46 -8.14
C LEU A 171 21.99 14.19 -7.31
N ARG A 172 21.70 15.45 -6.92
CA ARG A 172 22.36 16.07 -5.78
C ARG A 172 21.85 15.35 -4.54
N ILE A 173 22.53 14.26 -4.21
CA ILE A 173 22.46 13.63 -2.89
C ILE A 173 22.95 14.67 -1.90
N THR A 174 22.02 15.41 -1.28
CA THR A 174 22.29 16.14 -0.04
C THR A 174 21.80 15.27 1.11
N ASN A 175 22.45 15.40 2.27
CA ASN A 175 22.20 14.56 3.45
C ASN A 175 20.78 14.67 4.06
N TYR A 176 19.81 15.30 3.39
CA TYR A 176 18.48 15.62 3.93
C TYR A 176 17.30 15.30 2.99
N GLY A 177 17.48 14.45 1.98
CA GLY A 177 16.37 13.91 1.17
C GLY A 177 16.15 14.59 -0.20
N PHE A 178 15.26 13.99 -0.99
CA PHE A 178 14.98 14.34 -2.38
C PHE A 178 14.11 15.61 -2.47
N TYR A 179 14.62 16.69 -3.06
CA TYR A 179 13.82 17.87 -3.41
C TYR A 179 13.79 18.09 -4.93
N LYS A 180 12.61 18.47 -5.43
CA LYS A 180 12.41 18.95 -6.80
C LYS A 180 13.17 20.25 -7.00
N VAL A 181 14.17 20.27 -7.87
CA VAL A 181 14.71 21.52 -8.42
C VAL A 181 13.85 21.86 -9.62
N GLU A 182 13.12 22.99 -9.56
CA GLU A 182 12.54 23.57 -10.77
C GLU A 182 13.70 23.89 -11.72
N GLY A 183 13.82 23.10 -12.79
CA GLY A 183 14.78 23.33 -13.85
C GLY A 183 14.48 24.66 -14.55
N ARG A 184 15.53 25.46 -14.72
CA ARG A 184 15.54 26.73 -15.45
C ARG A 184 15.06 26.54 -16.90
N GLY A 185 14.28 27.52 -17.39
CA GLY A 185 14.04 27.76 -18.82
C GLY A 185 12.61 27.47 -19.25
#